data_AF-A0A924D2Z7-F1
#
_entry.id   AF-A0A924D2Z7-F1
#
_cell.length_a   1.000
_cell.length_b   1.000
_cell.length_c   1.000
_cell.angle_alpha   90.00
_cell.angle_beta   90.00
_cell.angle_gamma   90.00
#
_symmetry.space_group_name_H-M   'P 1'
#
loop_
_entity.id
_entity.type
_entity.pdbx_description
1 polymer ?
#
loop_
_entity_poly.entity_id
_entity_poly.type
_entity_poly.pdbx_seq_one_letter_code
_entity_poly.pdbx_strand_id
1 'polypeptide(L)'
;MPRAFFPVVIMFCIAAPALPATVQQDFDAAQALLDAGKAAEARNAFTALLARLAPNSQTKAASLVRARLGSALLATDDPEGAERVLAAAVAGLSGATPQDAEERGIALSDLARAMERQGRLDSAA
;
A
#
# COMPACT_ATOMS: atom_id res chain seq x y z
N MET A 1 -24.91 62.69 -14.97
CA MET A 1 -24.05 61.52 -15.18
C MET A 1 -23.69 60.91 -13.82
N PRO A 2 -24.31 59.81 -13.36
CA PRO A 2 -23.85 59.07 -12.19
C PRO A 2 -23.07 57.80 -12.60
N ARG A 3 -21.95 57.57 -11.91
CA ARG A 3 -20.96 56.51 -12.19
C ARG A 3 -21.41 55.18 -11.58
N ALA A 4 -21.33 54.10 -12.36
CA ALA A 4 -21.63 52.74 -11.94
C ALA A 4 -20.64 52.26 -10.87
N PHE A 5 -21.16 51.77 -9.74
CA PHE A 5 -20.40 51.08 -8.70
C PHE A 5 -20.56 49.57 -8.93
N PHE A 6 -19.55 48.92 -9.49
CA PHE A 6 -19.46 47.46 -9.53
C PHE A 6 -18.71 46.98 -8.28
N PRO A 7 -19.32 46.19 -7.38
CA PRO A 7 -18.54 45.49 -6.37
C PRO A 7 -17.86 44.28 -7.02
N VAL A 8 -16.53 44.39 -7.18
CA VAL A 8 -15.66 43.24 -7.45
C VAL A 8 -15.66 42.38 -6.19
N VAL A 9 -16.41 41.29 -6.20
CA VAL A 9 -16.32 40.24 -5.17
C VAL A 9 -15.07 39.43 -5.47
N ILE A 10 -13.95 39.78 -4.83
CA ILE A 10 -12.76 38.94 -4.77
C ILE A 10 -13.09 37.80 -3.80
N MET A 11 -13.57 36.68 -4.35
CA MET A 11 -13.71 35.42 -3.62
C MET A 11 -12.31 34.87 -3.35
N PHE A 12 -11.80 35.16 -2.17
CA PHE A 12 -10.52 34.67 -1.68
C PHE A 12 -10.68 33.18 -1.34
N CYS A 13 -10.33 32.29 -2.27
CA CYS A 13 -10.19 30.87 -1.98
C CYS A 13 -8.99 30.69 -1.03
N ILE A 14 -9.26 30.69 0.27
CA ILE A 14 -8.29 30.24 1.27
C ILE A 14 -8.14 28.73 1.06
N ALA A 15 -7.10 28.33 0.34
CA ALA A 15 -6.68 26.94 0.29
C ALA A 15 -6.30 26.54 1.72
N ALA A 16 -7.21 25.82 2.41
CA ALA A 16 -6.89 25.22 3.69
C ALA A 16 -5.67 24.29 3.49
N PRO A 17 -4.63 24.38 4.34
CA PRO A 17 -3.53 23.43 4.25
C PRO A 17 -4.09 22.04 4.48
N ALA A 18 -3.93 21.15 3.49
CA ALA A 18 -4.28 19.76 3.66
C ALA A 18 -3.51 19.22 4.87
N LEU A 19 -4.24 18.78 5.90
CA LEU A 19 -3.64 18.10 7.05
C LEU A 19 -2.83 16.90 6.52
N PRO A 20 -1.67 16.57 7.12
CA PRO A 20 -0.92 15.41 6.71
C PRO A 20 -1.80 14.16 6.81
N ALA A 21 -1.89 13.40 5.73
CA ALA A 21 -2.69 12.19 5.69
C ALA A 21 -2.21 11.20 6.77
N THR A 22 -3.18 10.54 7.41
CA THR A 22 -2.90 9.50 8.40
C THR A 22 -2.37 8.24 7.71
N VAL A 23 -1.66 7.39 8.45
CA VAL A 23 -1.18 6.09 7.94
C VAL A 23 -2.30 5.26 7.30
N GLN A 24 -3.50 5.29 7.90
CA GLN A 24 -4.66 4.59 7.36
C GLN A 24 -5.12 5.20 6.03
N GLN A 25 -5.19 6.53 5.93
CA GLN A 25 -5.57 7.21 4.69
C GLN A 25 -4.57 6.92 3.56
N ASP A 26 -3.27 6.91 3.87
CA ASP A 26 -2.24 6.56 2.88
C ASP A 26 -2.32 5.09 2.46
N PHE A 27 -2.65 4.20 3.40
CA PHE A 27 -2.90 2.79 3.10
C PHE A 27 -4.10 2.63 2.17
N ASP A 28 -5.22 3.25 2.49
CA ASP A 28 -6.46 3.17 1.72
C ASP A 28 -6.27 3.77 0.31
N ALA A 29 -5.54 4.88 0.20
CA ALA A 29 -5.21 5.49 -1.09
C ALA A 29 -4.31 4.58 -1.94
N ALA A 30 -3.29 3.97 -1.33
CA ALA A 30 -2.43 3.00 -2.02
C ALA A 30 -3.19 1.74 -2.45
N GLN A 31 -4.10 1.25 -1.61
CA GLN A 31 -4.96 0.12 -1.92
C GLN A 31 -5.90 0.45 -3.09
N ALA A 32 -6.51 1.63 -3.10
CA ALA A 32 -7.36 2.07 -4.20
C ALA A 32 -6.61 2.13 -5.55
N LEU A 33 -5.31 2.47 -5.55
CA LEU A 33 -4.47 2.39 -6.76
C LEU A 33 -4.32 0.94 -7.23
N LEU A 34 -4.08 0.01 -6.30
CA LEU A 34 -3.92 -1.41 -6.62
C LEU A 34 -5.22 -2.00 -7.17
N ASP A 35 -6.35 -1.71 -6.52
CA ASP A 35 -7.68 -2.14 -6.94
C ASP A 35 -8.08 -1.57 -8.31
N ALA A 36 -7.58 -0.36 -8.65
CA ALA A 36 -7.74 0.26 -9.96
C ALA A 36 -6.79 -0.29 -11.04
N GLY A 37 -5.97 -1.30 -10.72
CA GLY A 37 -4.99 -1.88 -11.64
C GLY A 37 -3.73 -1.04 -11.86
N LYS A 38 -3.55 0.05 -11.09
CA LYS A 38 -2.38 0.94 -11.15
C LYS A 38 -1.24 0.42 -10.27
N ALA A 39 -0.75 -0.77 -10.62
CA ALA A 39 0.18 -1.52 -9.78
C ALA A 39 1.52 -0.79 -9.54
N ALA A 40 2.02 -0.06 -10.53
CA ALA A 40 3.27 0.70 -10.39
C ALA A 40 3.11 1.87 -9.41
N GLU A 41 2.01 2.61 -9.49
CA GLU A 41 1.69 3.69 -8.56
C GLU A 41 1.43 3.15 -7.15
N ALA A 42 0.70 2.03 -7.03
CA ALA A 42 0.48 1.34 -5.76
C ALA A 42 1.80 0.89 -5.12
N ARG A 43 2.70 0.27 -5.90
CA ARG A 43 4.05 -0.12 -5.46
C ARG A 43 4.81 1.06 -4.86
N ASN A 44 4.79 2.20 -5.54
CA ASN A 44 5.45 3.42 -5.06
C ASN A 44 4.81 3.94 -3.77
N ALA A 45 3.48 3.98 -3.71
CA ALA A 45 2.75 4.44 -2.54
C ALA A 45 2.99 3.56 -1.31
N PHE A 46 2.90 2.23 -1.45
CA PHE A 46 3.18 1.29 -0.36
C PHE A 46 4.66 1.32 0.06
N THR A 47 5.59 1.50 -0.86
CA THR A 47 7.02 1.66 -0.54
C THR A 47 7.25 2.90 0.33
N ALA A 48 6.66 4.04 -0.05
CA ALA A 48 6.74 5.28 0.72
C ALA A 48 6.09 5.15 2.10
N LEU A 49 4.94 4.47 2.18
CA LEU A 49 4.25 4.21 3.43
C LEU A 49 5.08 3.30 4.36
N LEU A 50 5.70 2.25 3.82
CA LEU A 50 6.55 1.35 4.59
C LEU A 50 7.78 2.06 5.16
N ALA A 51 8.39 2.97 4.40
CA ALA A 51 9.50 3.78 4.87
C ALA A 51 9.11 4.66 6.08
N ARG A 52 7.88 5.18 6.11
CA ARG A 52 7.34 5.96 7.24
C ARG A 52 7.05 5.10 8.48
N LEU A 53 6.68 3.83 8.30
CA LEU A 53 6.42 2.88 9.39
C LEU A 53 7.69 2.24 9.98
N ALA A 54 8.86 2.72 9.56
CA ALA A 54 10.17 2.12 9.71
C ALA A 54 10.32 0.78 8.95
N PRO A 55 11.25 0.69 7.98
CA PRO A 55 11.31 -0.43 7.03
C PRO A 55 11.55 -1.80 7.66
N ASN A 56 12.10 -1.85 8.89
CA ASN A 56 12.37 -3.09 9.65
C ASN A 56 11.37 -3.34 10.79
N SER A 57 10.31 -2.53 10.91
CA SER A 57 9.27 -2.69 11.92
C SER A 57 8.49 -4.00 11.71
N GLN A 58 8.37 -4.83 12.74
CA GLN A 58 7.54 -6.05 12.70
C GLN A 58 6.11 -5.80 13.21
N THR A 59 5.68 -4.53 13.27
CA THR A 59 4.30 -4.20 13.63
C THR A 59 3.32 -4.77 12.62
N LYS A 60 2.11 -5.14 13.08
CA LYS A 60 1.01 -5.57 12.22
C LYS A 60 0.79 -4.62 11.03
N ALA A 61 0.80 -3.31 11.27
CA ALA A 61 0.64 -2.31 10.21
C ALA A 61 1.73 -2.40 9.13
N ALA A 62 3.00 -2.50 9.52
CA ALA A 62 4.09 -2.68 8.56
C ALA A 62 3.98 -4.01 7.82
N SER A 63 3.54 -5.09 8.47
CA SER A 63 3.32 -6.40 7.85
C SER A 63 2.19 -6.36 6.81
N LEU A 64 1.09 -5.67 7.09
CA LEU A 64 0.00 -5.46 6.12
C LEU A 64 0.46 -4.65 4.91
N VAL A 65 1.22 -3.57 5.13
CA VAL A 65 1.80 -2.78 4.03
C VAL A 65 2.75 -3.64 3.17
N ARG A 66 3.58 -4.49 3.79
CA ARG A 66 4.44 -5.42 3.05
C ARG A 66 3.64 -6.44 2.24
N ALA A 67 2.53 -6.94 2.77
CA ALA A 67 1.66 -7.87 2.04
C ALA A 67 1.14 -7.22 0.76
N ARG A 68 0.57 -6.01 0.85
CA ARG A 68 0.05 -5.29 -0.32
C ARG A 68 1.14 -4.83 -1.29
N LEU A 69 2.31 -4.43 -0.77
CA LEU A 69 3.48 -4.16 -1.61
C LEU A 69 3.90 -5.40 -2.40
N GLY A 70 3.87 -6.59 -1.78
CA GLY A 70 4.12 -7.87 -2.44
C GLY A 70 3.17 -8.14 -3.60
N SER A 71 1.86 -7.94 -3.39
CA SER A 71 0.85 -8.06 -4.44
C SER A 71 1.11 -7.08 -5.59
N ALA A 72 1.47 -5.83 -5.28
CA ALA A 72 1.83 -4.82 -6.28
C ALA A 72 3.09 -5.21 -7.07
N LEU A 73 4.11 -5.77 -6.41
CA LEU A 73 5.33 -6.25 -7.06
C LEU A 73 5.06 -7.38 -8.05
N LEU A 74 4.21 -8.35 -7.69
CA LEU A 74 3.75 -9.40 -8.60
C LEU A 74 3.00 -8.84 -9.81
N ALA A 75 2.17 -7.82 -9.60
CA ALA A 75 1.45 -7.15 -10.67
C ALA A 75 2.39 -6.33 -11.59
N THR A 76 3.57 -5.94 -11.11
CA THR A 76 4.63 -5.30 -11.91
C THR A 76 5.73 -6.25 -12.39
N ASP A 77 5.49 -7.57 -12.34
CA ASP A 77 6.42 -8.62 -12.78
C ASP A 77 7.78 -8.62 -12.05
N ASP A 78 7.76 -8.38 -10.73
CA ASP A 78 8.94 -8.43 -9.84
C ASP A 78 8.75 -9.53 -8.78
N PRO A 79 8.80 -10.82 -9.16
CA PRO A 79 8.53 -11.93 -8.25
C PRO A 79 9.61 -12.10 -7.16
N GLU A 80 10.87 -11.78 -7.43
CA GLU A 80 11.96 -11.83 -6.43
C GLU A 80 11.83 -10.72 -5.38
N GLY A 81 11.39 -9.53 -5.81
CA GLY A 81 11.01 -8.46 -4.90
C GLY A 81 9.81 -8.86 -4.04
N ALA A 82 8.78 -9.43 -4.67
CA ALA A 82 7.57 -9.89 -4.00
C ALA A 82 7.86 -10.94 -2.93
N GLU A 83 8.64 -11.98 -3.24
CA GLU A 83 9.01 -13.04 -2.29
C GLU A 83 9.62 -12.46 -1.01
N ARG A 84 10.60 -11.56 -1.15
CA ARG A 84 11.31 -10.96 -0.01
C ARG A 84 10.36 -10.20 0.92
N VAL A 85 9.49 -9.37 0.36
CA VAL A 85 8.57 -8.57 1.19
C VAL A 85 7.44 -9.40 1.77
N LEU A 86 6.93 -10.39 1.02
CA LEU A 86 5.85 -11.26 1.46
C LEU A 86 6.29 -12.21 2.56
N ALA A 87 7.51 -12.77 2.48
CA ALA A 87 8.09 -13.57 3.56
C ALA A 87 8.17 -12.77 4.88
N ALA A 88 8.61 -11.51 4.80
CA ALA A 88 8.64 -10.61 5.95
C ALA A 88 7.23 -10.24 6.45
N ALA A 89 6.24 -10.10 5.56
CA ALA A 89 4.85 -9.87 5.92
C ALA A 89 4.28 -11.05 6.72
N VAL A 90 4.42 -12.26 6.19
CA VAL A 90 3.94 -13.49 6.84
C VAL A 90 4.57 -13.70 8.21
N ALA A 91 5.85 -13.40 8.37
CA ALA A 91 6.54 -13.49 9.66
C ALA A 91 5.98 -12.53 10.71
N GLY A 92 5.51 -11.35 10.29
CA GLY A 92 4.96 -10.33 11.18
C GLY A 92 3.43 -10.38 11.35
N LEU A 93 2.74 -11.33 10.72
CA LEU A 93 1.30 -11.57 10.90
C LEU A 93 1.11 -12.77 11.83
N SER A 94 0.65 -12.52 13.06
CA SER A 94 0.61 -13.51 14.14
C SER A 94 -0.52 -14.54 14.04
N GLY A 95 -1.55 -14.29 13.20
CA GLY A 95 -2.75 -15.14 13.13
C GLY A 95 -3.59 -15.15 14.42
N ALA A 96 -3.35 -14.21 15.34
CA ALA A 96 -3.99 -14.18 16.67
C ALA A 96 -5.49 -13.81 16.61
N THR A 97 -5.92 -13.16 15.54
CA THR A 97 -7.33 -12.87 15.26
C THR A 97 -7.75 -13.50 13.93
N PRO A 98 -9.05 -13.77 13.71
CA PRO A 98 -9.53 -14.25 12.41
C PRO A 98 -9.10 -13.36 11.24
N GLN A 99 -9.13 -12.03 11.44
CA GLN A 99 -8.65 -11.07 10.45
C GLN A 99 -7.15 -11.20 10.18
N ASP A 100 -6.33 -11.42 11.22
CA ASP A 100 -4.89 -11.64 11.02
C ASP A 100 -4.61 -12.94 10.27
N ALA A 101 -5.41 -13.98 10.53
CA ALA A 101 -5.30 -15.26 9.85
C ALA A 101 -5.67 -15.14 8.36
N GLU A 102 -6.71 -14.37 8.04
CA GLU A 102 -7.11 -14.06 6.67
C GLU A 102 -6.00 -13.31 5.92
N GLU A 103 -5.48 -12.21 6.50
CA GLU A 103 -4.41 -11.42 5.90
C GLU A 103 -3.13 -12.23 5.70
N ARG A 104 -2.81 -13.11 6.65
CA ARG A 104 -1.69 -14.03 6.54
C ARG A 104 -1.92 -15.07 5.42
N GLY A 105 -3.14 -15.56 5.25
CA GLY A 105 -3.50 -16.50 4.18
C GLY A 105 -3.37 -15.87 2.78
N ILE A 106 -3.77 -14.60 2.64
CA ILE A 106 -3.57 -13.83 1.41
C ILE A 106 -2.07 -13.68 1.12
N ALA A 107 -1.29 -13.24 2.10
CA ALA A 107 0.16 -13.06 1.94
C ALA A 107 0.90 -14.37 1.60
N LEU A 108 0.49 -15.49 2.19
CA LEU A 108 1.03 -16.82 1.86
C LEU A 108 0.69 -17.24 0.42
N SER A 109 -0.53 -16.95 -0.03
CA SER A 109 -0.97 -17.28 -1.39
C SER A 109 -0.19 -16.49 -2.43
N ASP A 110 0.04 -15.20 -2.19
CA ASP A 110 0.88 -14.37 -3.04
C ASP A 110 2.36 -14.78 -2.97
N LEU A 111 2.85 -15.19 -1.80
CA LEU A 111 4.22 -15.71 -1.66
C LEU A 111 4.43 -16.98 -2.49
N ALA A 112 3.48 -17.92 -2.43
CA ALA A 112 3.50 -19.12 -3.24
C ALA A 112 3.51 -18.78 -4.75
N ARG A 113 2.68 -17.82 -5.17
CA ARG A 113 2.67 -17.31 -6.55
C ARG A 113 4.02 -16.66 -6.94
N ALA A 114 4.66 -15.93 -6.03
CA ALA A 114 5.97 -15.34 -6.27
C ALA A 114 7.05 -16.42 -6.50
N MET A 115 7.03 -17.48 -5.71
CA MET A 115 7.94 -18.62 -5.85
C MET A 115 7.64 -19.44 -7.12
N GLU A 116 6.36 -19.63 -7.45
CA GLU A 116 5.92 -20.29 -8.68
C GLU A 116 6.45 -19.58 -9.93
N ARG A 117 6.32 -18.26 -10.00
CA ARG A 117 6.83 -17.47 -11.13
C ARG A 117 8.34 -17.54 -11.32
N GLN A 118 9.08 -17.85 -10.26
CA GLN A 118 10.52 -18.09 -10.31
C GLN A 118 10.87 -19.55 -10.68
N GLY A 119 9.88 -20.42 -10.93
CA GLY A 119 10.09 -21.84 -11.21
C GLY A 119 10.50 -22.65 -9.97
N ARG A 120 10.25 -22.14 -8.75
CA ARG A 120 10.68 -22.74 -7.48
C ARG A 120 9.57 -23.53 -6.76
N LEU A 121 8.67 -24.16 -7.52
CA LEU A 121 7.54 -24.93 -6.97
C LEU A 121 7.97 -26.12 -6.08
N ASP A 122 9.21 -26.59 -6.22
CA ASP A 122 9.74 -27.72 -5.46
C ASP A 122 10.12 -27.37 -4.00
N SER A 123 10.09 -26.10 -3.61
CA SER A 123 10.47 -25.63 -2.26
C SER A 123 9.29 -25.43 -1.30
N ALA A 124 8.05 -25.66 -1.76
CA ALA A 124 6.82 -25.41 -1.01
C ALA A 124 6.15 -26.67 -0.45
N ALA A 125 6.84 -27.82 -0.47
CA ALA A 125 6.38 -29.10 0.07
C ALA A 125 6.84 -29.30 1.53
#